data_AF-A0A318SK22-F1
#
_entry.id   AF-A0A318SK22-F1
#
_cell.length_a   1.000
_cell.length_b   1.000
_cell.length_c   1.000
_cell.angle_alpha   90.00
_cell.angle_beta   90.00
_cell.angle_gamma   90.00
#
_symmetry.space_group_name_H-M   'P 1'
#
loop_
_entity.id
_entity.type
_entity.pdbx_description
1 polymer ?
#
loop_
_entity_poly.entity_id
_entity_poly.type
_entity_poly.pdbx_seq_one_letter_code
_entity_poly.pdbx_strand_id
1 'polypeptide(L)'
;MVRRCQQLPGQELFQYEDENGMPHAVGSSDVNDYLREIVPGDDGLHFTAKDFRTWHGTVQALELTRLACGQEGAAAYSAKHVLAEVARQLGNTPAVCKKSYVHPAVLALGGTLGSDVGTGISGIWDRIAGKSQRQRKLYAAEHRLLAFLQEHRKRPFRARAAVEKAA
;
A
#
# COMPACT_ATOMS: atom_id res chain seq x y z
N MET A 1 21.23 -11.57 -10.35
CA MET A 1 21.44 -11.55 -8.88
C MET A 1 21.04 -12.88 -8.25
N VAL A 2 19.77 -13.30 -8.32
CA VAL A 2 19.30 -14.57 -7.73
C VAL A 2 20.12 -15.79 -8.12
N ARG A 3 20.50 -15.93 -9.41
CA ARG A 3 21.38 -17.03 -9.87
C ARG A 3 22.74 -17.08 -9.17
N ARG A 4 23.30 -15.92 -8.76
CA ARG A 4 24.57 -15.87 -8.03
C ARG A 4 24.39 -16.35 -6.60
N CYS A 5 23.28 -16.02 -5.96
CA CYS A 5 22.99 -16.50 -4.61
C CYS A 5 22.77 -18.03 -4.59
N GLN A 6 22.17 -18.59 -5.65
CA GLN A 6 22.02 -20.05 -5.82
C GLN A 6 23.35 -20.81 -6.02
N GLN A 7 24.43 -20.12 -6.38
CA GLN A 7 25.74 -20.73 -6.58
C GLN A 7 26.53 -20.89 -5.28
N LEU A 8 26.08 -20.25 -4.19
CA LEU A 8 26.67 -20.41 -2.87
C LEU A 8 26.28 -21.76 -2.25
N PRO A 9 27.17 -22.41 -1.51
CA PRO A 9 26.88 -23.70 -0.87
C PRO A 9 25.80 -23.56 0.21
N GLY A 10 25.05 -24.65 0.44
CA GLY A 10 24.01 -24.73 1.48
C GLY A 10 22.58 -24.71 0.95
N GLN A 11 21.60 -24.70 1.86
CA GLN A 11 20.16 -24.72 1.53
C GLN A 11 19.54 -23.31 1.45
N GLU A 12 20.20 -22.30 2.03
CA GLU A 12 19.68 -20.94 2.12
C GLU A 12 19.87 -20.19 0.79
N LEU A 13 18.80 -19.56 0.28
CA LEU A 13 18.87 -18.85 -1.00
C LEU A 13 19.53 -17.48 -0.88
N PHE A 14 19.37 -16.79 0.24
CA PHE A 14 19.91 -15.45 0.45
C PHE A 14 21.10 -15.54 1.40
N GLN A 15 22.30 -15.44 0.84
CA GLN A 15 23.55 -15.53 1.58
C GLN A 15 24.58 -14.53 1.01
N TYR A 16 25.57 -14.19 1.81
CA TYR A 16 26.76 -13.43 1.40
C TYR A 16 28.01 -14.07 2.00
N GLU A 17 29.17 -13.88 1.35
CA GLU A 17 30.46 -14.30 1.90
C GLU A 17 31.09 -13.11 2.64
N ASP A 18 31.65 -13.37 3.83
CA ASP A 18 32.44 -12.38 4.56
C ASP A 18 33.87 -12.28 4.01
N GLU A 19 34.70 -11.43 4.64
CA GLU A 19 36.10 -11.22 4.25
C GLU A 19 36.97 -12.49 4.35
N ASN A 20 36.54 -13.50 5.12
CA ASN A 20 37.22 -14.79 5.27
C ASN A 20 36.68 -15.85 4.29
N GLY A 21 35.74 -15.50 3.42
CA GLY A 21 35.08 -16.42 2.50
C GLY A 21 34.05 -17.33 3.18
N MET A 22 33.62 -17.00 4.40
CA MET A 22 32.61 -17.79 5.11
C MET A 22 31.20 -17.33 4.69
N PRO A 23 30.30 -18.25 4.31
CA PRO A 23 28.94 -17.91 3.95
C PRO A 23 28.09 -17.58 5.17
N HIS A 24 27.34 -16.48 5.10
CA HIS A 24 26.39 -16.02 6.10
C HIS A 24 25.00 -15.94 5.49
N ALA A 25 24.01 -16.55 6.16
CA ALA A 25 22.62 -16.45 5.77
C ALA A 25 22.05 -15.06 6.10
N VAL A 26 21.18 -14.55 5.22
CA VAL A 26 20.45 -13.29 5.43
C VAL A 26 19.06 -13.59 5.96
N GLY A 27 18.82 -13.23 7.22
CA GLY A 27 17.55 -13.36 7.91
C GLY A 27 16.70 -12.09 7.88
N SER A 28 15.53 -12.18 8.51
CA SER A 28 14.60 -11.04 8.64
C SER A 28 15.16 -9.92 9.51
N SER A 29 15.99 -10.24 10.51
CA SER A 29 16.67 -9.25 11.35
C SER A 29 17.59 -8.39 10.52
N ASP A 30 18.46 -9.01 9.70
CA ASP A 30 19.44 -8.31 8.86
C ASP A 30 18.77 -7.33 7.90
N VAL A 31 17.65 -7.74 7.28
CA VAL A 31 16.86 -6.86 6.41
C VAL A 31 16.31 -5.66 7.18
N ASN A 32 15.77 -5.88 8.38
CA ASN A 32 15.20 -4.78 9.17
C ASN A 32 16.29 -3.87 9.78
N ASP A 33 17.47 -4.41 10.12
CA ASP A 33 18.64 -3.64 10.52
C ASP A 33 19.09 -2.72 9.38
N TYR A 34 19.23 -3.28 8.18
CA TYR A 34 19.56 -2.50 6.99
C TYR A 34 18.53 -1.38 6.73
N LEU A 35 17.22 -1.68 6.81
CA LEU A 35 16.18 -0.67 6.62
C LEU A 35 16.25 0.47 7.64
N ARG A 36 16.61 0.17 8.90
CA ARG A 36 16.83 1.20 9.94
C ARG A 36 18.01 2.10 9.60
N GLU A 37 19.07 1.55 9.02
CA GLU A 37 20.26 2.30 8.63
C GLU A 37 19.99 3.26 7.47
N ILE A 38 19.35 2.77 6.41
CA ILE A 38 19.17 3.55 5.17
C ILE A 38 17.96 4.49 5.20
N VAL A 39 17.03 4.28 6.12
CA VAL A 39 15.88 5.14 6.37
C VAL A 39 15.87 5.51 7.86
N PRO A 40 16.79 6.40 8.29
CA PRO A 40 16.76 6.90 9.66
C PRO A 40 15.42 7.59 9.88
N GLY A 41 14.67 7.11 10.86
CA GLY A 41 13.34 7.64 11.17
C GLY A 41 13.39 9.08 11.64
N ASP A 42 12.55 9.94 11.10
CA ASP A 42 12.23 11.24 11.72
C ASP A 42 11.16 11.02 12.81
N ASP A 43 11.29 11.68 13.97
CA ASP A 43 10.27 11.72 15.03
C ASP A 43 9.68 10.35 15.46
N GLY A 44 10.54 9.33 15.60
CA GLY A 44 10.13 8.00 16.09
C GLY A 44 9.37 7.14 15.09
N LEU A 45 9.32 7.52 13.80
CA LEU A 45 8.82 6.65 12.74
C LEU A 45 9.88 5.63 12.34
N HIS A 46 9.63 4.34 12.62
CA HIS A 46 10.49 3.25 12.16
C HIS A 46 9.78 2.45 11.06
N PHE A 47 10.44 2.31 9.91
CA PHE A 47 9.98 1.43 8.83
C PHE A 47 10.59 0.04 8.96
N THR A 48 9.82 -0.95 8.58
CA THR A 48 10.16 -2.37 8.61
C THR A 48 9.84 -3.01 7.26
N ALA A 49 10.31 -4.23 7.05
CA ALA A 49 9.98 -5.02 5.85
C ALA A 49 8.46 -5.19 5.66
N LYS A 50 7.68 -5.19 6.75
CA LYS A 50 6.21 -5.29 6.71
C LYS A 50 5.59 -4.09 6.00
N ASP A 51 6.15 -2.89 6.14
CA ASP A 51 5.56 -1.66 5.61
C ASP A 51 5.49 -1.67 4.09
N PHE A 52 6.45 -2.31 3.41
CA PHE A 52 6.38 -2.53 1.97
C PHE A 52 5.15 -3.35 1.57
N ARG A 53 4.80 -4.39 2.34
CA ARG A 53 3.61 -5.22 2.08
C ARG A 53 2.32 -4.46 2.38
N THR A 54 2.30 -3.64 3.42
CA THR A 54 1.15 -2.77 3.76
C THR A 54 0.93 -1.70 2.70
N TRP A 55 2.00 -1.04 2.26
CA TRP A 55 1.97 -0.06 1.19
C TRP A 55 1.47 -0.69 -0.11
N HIS A 56 2.11 -1.77 -0.55
CA HIS A 56 1.77 -2.43 -1.79
C HIS A 56 0.35 -3.00 -1.79
N GLY A 57 -0.06 -3.67 -0.70
CA GLY A 57 -1.43 -4.16 -0.54
C GLY A 57 -2.47 -3.05 -0.62
N THR A 58 -2.17 -1.88 -0.06
CA THR A 58 -3.04 -0.71 -0.12
C THR A 58 -3.09 -0.10 -1.53
N VAL A 59 -1.94 0.00 -2.22
CA VAL A 59 -1.87 0.49 -3.61
C VAL A 59 -2.72 -0.39 -4.53
N GLN A 60 -2.56 -1.71 -4.43
CA GLN A 60 -3.33 -2.66 -5.21
C GLN A 60 -4.83 -2.55 -4.94
N ALA A 61 -5.22 -2.49 -3.66
CA ALA A 61 -6.62 -2.34 -3.29
C ALA A 61 -7.25 -1.10 -3.94
N LEU A 62 -6.55 0.04 -3.90
CA LEU A 62 -7.02 1.29 -4.49
C LEU A 62 -7.14 1.19 -6.01
N GLU A 63 -6.17 0.58 -6.69
CA GLU A 63 -6.23 0.41 -8.15
C GLU A 63 -7.35 -0.52 -8.60
N LEU A 64 -7.55 -1.63 -7.90
CA LEU A 64 -8.66 -2.55 -8.18
C LEU A 64 -10.01 -1.86 -7.93
N THR A 65 -10.13 -1.08 -6.85
CA THR A 65 -11.30 -0.22 -6.62
C THR A 65 -11.49 0.79 -7.76
N ARG A 66 -10.43 1.44 -8.24
CA ARG A 66 -10.50 2.37 -9.38
C ARG A 66 -10.99 1.71 -10.66
N LEU A 67 -10.44 0.54 -11.00
CA LEU A 67 -10.83 -0.22 -12.18
C LEU A 67 -12.29 -0.66 -12.10
N ALA A 68 -12.76 -1.06 -10.91
CA ALA A 68 -14.15 -1.39 -10.65
C ALA A 68 -15.11 -0.21 -10.92
N CYS A 69 -14.67 1.03 -10.68
CA CYS A 69 -15.48 2.23 -10.92
C CYS A 69 -15.66 2.56 -12.41
N GLY A 70 -14.70 2.16 -13.26
CA GLY A 70 -14.64 2.56 -14.67
C GLY A 70 -15.30 1.58 -15.64
N GLN A 71 -15.88 0.49 -15.14
CA GLN A 71 -16.57 -0.52 -15.95
C GLN A 71 -18.08 -0.32 -15.81
N GLU A 72 -18.84 -0.35 -16.90
CA GLU A 72 -20.32 -0.28 -16.89
C GLU A 72 -20.99 -1.50 -16.20
N GLY A 73 -20.21 -2.39 -15.60
CA GLY A 73 -20.66 -3.47 -14.73
C GLY A 73 -20.10 -3.33 -13.31
N ALA A 74 -20.54 -2.31 -12.57
CA ALA A 74 -20.18 -2.10 -11.16
C ALA A 74 -20.45 -3.34 -10.27
N ALA A 75 -21.31 -4.26 -10.71
CA ALA A 75 -21.62 -5.51 -10.03
C ALA A 75 -20.49 -6.58 -10.06
N ALA A 76 -19.55 -6.51 -11.02
CA ALA A 76 -18.52 -7.55 -11.17
C ALA A 76 -17.37 -7.43 -10.15
N TYR A 77 -17.10 -6.23 -9.62
CA TYR A 77 -15.97 -5.97 -8.72
C TYR A 77 -16.44 -5.40 -7.37
N SER A 78 -17.01 -6.28 -6.53
CA SER A 78 -17.31 -5.95 -5.13
C SER A 78 -16.04 -5.72 -4.30
N ALA A 79 -16.17 -5.00 -3.17
CA ALA A 79 -15.10 -4.87 -2.17
C ALA A 79 -14.52 -6.24 -1.73
N LYS A 80 -15.37 -7.28 -1.72
CA LYS A 80 -14.96 -8.65 -1.41
C LYS A 80 -14.01 -9.21 -2.48
N HIS A 81 -14.27 -8.96 -3.77
CA HIS A 81 -13.38 -9.38 -4.86
C HIS A 81 -12.03 -8.66 -4.79
N VAL A 82 -12.04 -7.34 -4.54
CA VAL A 82 -10.80 -6.55 -4.35
C VAL A 82 -9.96 -7.14 -3.22
N LEU A 83 -10.58 -7.38 -2.07
CA LEU A 83 -9.86 -7.90 -0.91
C LEU A 83 -9.36 -9.33 -1.12
N ALA A 84 -10.12 -10.18 -1.82
CA ALA A 84 -9.72 -11.54 -2.17
C ALA A 84 -8.49 -11.54 -3.09
N GLU A 85 -8.45 -10.62 -4.06
CA GLU A 85 -7.32 -10.53 -4.99
C GLU A 85 -6.05 -10.03 -4.30
N VAL A 86 -6.15 -8.99 -3.45
CA VAL A 86 -5.01 -8.53 -2.64
C VAL A 86 -4.50 -9.64 -1.73
N ALA A 87 -5.40 -10.40 -1.12
CA ALA A 87 -5.05 -11.53 -0.26
C ALA A 87 -4.28 -12.62 -1.02
N ARG A 88 -4.76 -12.97 -2.22
CA ARG A 88 -4.09 -13.91 -3.12
C ARG A 88 -2.68 -13.46 -3.47
N GLN A 89 -2.48 -12.19 -3.82
CA GLN A 89 -1.15 -11.67 -4.19
C GLN A 89 -0.20 -11.59 -3.02
N LEU A 90 -0.68 -11.23 -1.83
CA LEU A 90 0.15 -11.19 -0.63
C LEU A 90 0.42 -12.58 -0.03
N GLY A 91 -0.30 -13.62 -0.45
CA GLY A 91 -0.22 -14.95 0.16
C GLY A 91 -0.80 -14.98 1.59
N ASN A 92 -1.83 -14.19 1.84
CA ASN A 92 -2.51 -14.05 3.13
C ASN A 92 -4.01 -14.36 2.99
N THR A 93 -4.73 -14.46 4.11
CA THR A 93 -6.20 -14.53 4.06
C THR A 93 -6.82 -13.14 3.88
N PRO A 94 -8.04 -13.03 3.31
CA PRO A 94 -8.77 -11.76 3.22
C PRO A 94 -8.93 -11.07 4.57
N ALA A 95 -9.21 -11.85 5.64
CA ALA A 95 -9.35 -11.32 6.99
C ALA A 95 -8.04 -10.69 7.51
N VAL A 96 -6.90 -11.36 7.29
CA VAL A 96 -5.58 -10.82 7.66
C VAL A 96 -5.26 -9.56 6.87
N CYS A 97 -5.54 -9.53 5.56
CA CYS A 97 -5.30 -8.36 4.73
C CYS A 97 -6.14 -7.15 5.16
N LYS A 98 -7.43 -7.38 5.44
CA LYS A 98 -8.34 -6.34 5.96
C LYS A 98 -7.85 -5.74 7.27
N LYS A 99 -7.31 -6.57 8.16
CA LYS A 99 -6.86 -6.15 9.49
C LYS A 99 -5.49 -5.47 9.48
N SER A 100 -4.59 -5.91 8.60
CA SER A 100 -3.15 -5.66 8.79
C SER A 100 -2.38 -5.17 7.56
N TYR A 101 -2.95 -5.22 6.35
CA TYR A 101 -2.22 -4.91 5.11
C TYR A 101 -2.90 -3.89 4.19
N VAL A 102 -4.20 -3.64 4.35
CA VAL A 102 -4.92 -2.66 3.54
C VAL A 102 -5.37 -1.50 4.42
N HIS A 103 -5.04 -0.27 4.02
CA HIS A 103 -5.41 0.92 4.77
C HIS A 103 -6.94 1.08 4.87
N PRO A 104 -7.50 1.36 6.07
CA PRO A 104 -8.95 1.42 6.30
C PRO A 104 -9.70 2.40 5.39
N ALA A 105 -9.10 3.55 5.07
CA ALA A 105 -9.71 4.52 4.15
C ALA A 105 -9.95 3.95 2.74
N VAL A 106 -9.06 3.09 2.24
CA VAL A 106 -9.22 2.43 0.93
C VAL A 106 -10.30 1.35 1.01
N LEU A 107 -10.35 0.59 2.12
CA LEU A 107 -11.44 -0.37 2.36
C LEU A 107 -12.81 0.31 2.42
N ALA A 108 -12.90 1.46 3.07
CA ALA A 108 -14.14 2.25 3.14
C ALA A 108 -14.59 2.69 1.74
N LEU A 109 -13.67 3.19 0.91
CA LEU A 109 -13.96 3.55 -0.48
C LEU A 109 -14.51 2.37 -1.29
N GLY A 110 -13.88 1.19 -1.15
CA GLY A 110 -14.37 -0.03 -1.78
C GLY A 110 -15.76 -0.46 -1.28
N GLY A 111 -16.05 -0.26 0.02
CA GLY A 111 -17.36 -0.53 0.60
C GLY A 111 -18.47 0.36 0.02
N THR A 112 -18.18 1.64 -0.24
CA THR A 112 -19.13 2.60 -0.84
C THR A 112 -19.54 2.22 -2.27
N LEU A 113 -18.70 1.48 -3.01
CA LEU A 113 -19.08 0.95 -4.33
C LEU A 113 -20.30 0.02 -4.28
N GLY A 114 -20.56 -0.62 -3.15
CA GLY A 114 -21.72 -1.49 -2.97
C GLY A 114 -23.00 -0.77 -2.57
N SER A 115 -22.93 0.52 -2.19
CA SER A 115 -24.07 1.23 -1.59
C SER A 115 -24.53 2.49 -2.33
N ASP A 116 -23.67 3.19 -3.08
CA ASP A 116 -24.06 4.40 -3.84
C ASP A 116 -23.23 4.57 -5.12
N VAL A 117 -23.87 4.36 -6.28
CA VAL A 117 -23.23 4.43 -7.59
C VAL A 117 -23.16 5.88 -8.08
N GLY A 118 -21.93 6.34 -8.34
CA GLY A 118 -21.68 7.34 -9.38
C GLY A 118 -21.01 8.65 -8.93
N THR A 119 -21.72 9.51 -8.21
CA THR A 119 -21.33 10.92 -8.10
C THR A 119 -20.23 11.20 -7.07
N GLY A 120 -20.27 10.53 -5.91
CA GLY A 120 -19.28 10.76 -4.84
C GLY A 120 -17.87 10.25 -5.16
N ILE A 121 -17.78 9.10 -5.84
CA ILE A 121 -16.52 8.41 -6.14
C ILE A 121 -15.83 9.02 -7.36
N SER A 122 -16.56 9.39 -8.41
CA SER A 122 -15.98 10.07 -9.58
C SER A 122 -15.25 11.35 -9.18
N GLY A 123 -15.88 12.20 -8.34
CA GLY A 123 -15.25 13.43 -7.87
C GLY A 123 -14.02 13.19 -6.98
N ILE A 124 -13.88 12.02 -6.34
CA ILE A 124 -12.64 11.63 -5.64
C ILE A 124 -11.53 11.34 -6.65
N TRP A 125 -11.83 10.57 -7.70
CA TRP A 125 -10.87 10.24 -8.75
C TRP A 125 -10.38 11.46 -9.52
N ASP A 126 -11.27 12.40 -9.85
CA ASP A 126 -10.91 13.65 -10.55
C ASP A 126 -9.94 14.51 -9.71
N ARG A 127 -10.18 14.60 -8.40
CA ARG A 127 -9.31 15.33 -7.46
C ARG A 127 -7.93 14.68 -7.28
N ILE A 128 -7.88 13.35 -7.31
CA ILE A 128 -6.62 12.59 -7.25
C ILE A 128 -5.83 12.77 -8.54
N ALA A 129 -6.50 12.71 -9.70
CA ALA A 129 -5.88 12.88 -11.00
C ALA A 129 -5.29 14.30 -11.18
N GLY A 130 -6.01 15.33 -10.73
CA GLY A 130 -5.59 16.74 -10.87
C GLY A 130 -4.45 17.18 -9.94
N LYS A 131 -4.13 16.42 -8.89
CA LYS A 131 -3.07 16.74 -7.91
C LYS A 131 -1.79 15.92 -8.10
N SER A 132 -1.65 15.22 -9.21
CA SER A 132 -0.45 14.41 -9.52
C SER A 132 0.76 15.31 -9.80
N GLN A 133 1.36 15.84 -8.73
CA GLN A 133 2.73 16.34 -8.78
C GLN A 133 3.63 15.13 -9.00
N ARG A 134 4.29 15.04 -10.16
CA ARG A 134 5.23 13.97 -10.49
C ARG A 134 6.41 14.00 -9.51
N GLN A 135 6.35 13.24 -8.42
CA GLN A 135 7.55 12.85 -7.72
C GLN A 135 8.26 11.82 -8.60
N ARG A 136 9.43 12.16 -9.16
CA ARG A 136 10.16 11.33 -10.15
C ARG A 136 10.50 9.90 -9.68
N LYS A 137 10.23 9.55 -8.42
CA LYS A 137 10.61 8.27 -7.78
C LYS A 137 9.44 7.30 -7.50
N LEU A 138 8.17 7.71 -7.67
CA LEU A 138 7.02 6.83 -7.40
C LEU A 138 6.34 6.37 -8.70
N TYR A 139 5.79 5.16 -8.71
CA TYR A 139 4.92 4.70 -9.79
C TYR A 139 3.59 5.47 -9.79
N ALA A 140 2.85 5.45 -10.91
CA ALA A 140 1.60 6.19 -11.03
C ALA A 140 0.53 5.75 -10.02
N ALA A 141 0.45 4.45 -9.72
CA ALA A 141 -0.47 3.89 -8.72
C ALA A 141 -0.13 4.35 -7.29
N GLU A 142 1.16 4.40 -6.97
CA GLU A 142 1.66 4.87 -5.67
C GLU A 142 1.36 6.36 -5.45
N HIS A 143 1.54 7.18 -6.48
CA HIS A 143 1.15 8.59 -6.45
C HIS A 143 -0.35 8.78 -6.17
N ARG A 144 -1.21 7.97 -6.82
CA ARG A 144 -2.65 8.04 -6.59
C ARG A 144 -3.00 7.68 -5.15
N LEU A 145 -2.35 6.66 -4.59
CA LEU A 145 -2.53 6.34 -3.18
C LEU A 145 -2.08 7.49 -2.27
N LEU A 146 -0.90 8.06 -2.52
CA LEU A 146 -0.39 9.16 -1.71
C LEU A 146 -1.35 10.36 -1.74
N ALA A 147 -1.82 10.75 -2.93
CA ALA A 147 -2.78 11.83 -3.12
C ALA A 147 -4.12 11.53 -2.41
N PHE A 148 -4.62 10.29 -2.53
CA PHE A 148 -5.83 9.83 -1.83
C PHE A 148 -5.68 9.96 -0.30
N LEU A 149 -4.59 9.46 0.28
CA LEU A 149 -4.37 9.50 1.73
C LEU A 149 -4.17 10.93 2.24
N GLN A 150 -3.46 11.77 1.50
CA GLN A 150 -3.28 13.19 1.84
C GLN A 150 -4.62 13.94 1.84
N GLU A 151 -5.50 13.68 0.88
CA GLU A 151 -6.84 14.26 0.85
C GLU A 151 -7.71 13.73 1.99
N HIS A 152 -7.66 12.42 2.24
CA HIS A 152 -8.41 11.77 3.33
C HIS A 152 -7.99 12.31 4.70
N ARG A 153 -6.69 12.58 4.93
CA ARG A 153 -6.18 13.19 6.17
C ARG A 153 -6.70 14.62 6.38
N LYS A 154 -6.98 15.38 5.32
CA LYS A 154 -7.48 16.77 5.40
C LYS A 154 -8.98 16.88 5.68
N ARG A 155 -9.77 15.85 5.35
CA ARG A 155 -11.23 15.84 5.56
C ARG A 155 -11.67 15.99 7.04
N PRO A 156 -11.15 15.22 8.02
CA PRO A 156 -11.53 15.40 9.42
C PRO A 156 -11.14 16.78 9.95
N PHE A 157 -10.04 17.36 9.47
CA PHE A 157 -9.59 18.70 9.86
C PHE A 157 -10.54 19.80 9.35
N ARG A 158 -11.02 19.70 8.10
CA ARG A 158 -11.93 20.69 7.50
C ARG A 158 -13.35 20.63 8.05
N ALA A 159 -13.87 19.43 8.34
CA ALA A 159 -15.20 19.26 8.92
C ALA A 159 -15.29 19.94 10.30
N ARG A 160 -14.23 19.82 11.10
CA ARG A 160 -14.15 20.42 12.44
C ARG A 160 -14.02 21.95 12.40
N ALA A 161 -13.19 22.49 11.51
CA ALA A 161 -13.04 23.94 11.33
C ALA A 161 -14.32 24.62 10.78
N ALA A 162 -15.13 23.91 9.99
CA ALA A 162 -16.40 24.43 9.47
C ALA A 162 -17.47 24.52 10.56
N VAL A 163 -17.48 23.59 11.52
CA VAL A 163 -18.39 23.62 12.68
C VAL A 163 -18.00 24.74 13.65
N GLU A 164 -16.69 24.95 13.90
CA GLU A 164 -16.20 26.04 14.76
C GLU A 164 -16.45 27.45 14.19
N LYS A 165 -16.62 27.59 12.87
CA LYS A 165 -16.90 28.88 12.22
C LYS A 165 -18.41 29.19 12.10
N ALA A 166 -19.25 28.20 12.38
CA ALA A 166 -20.72 28.31 12.34
C ALA A 166 -21.34 28.44 13.75
N ALA A 167 -20.51 28.42 14.80
CA ALA A 167 -20.85 28.70 16.19
C ALA A 167 -20.38 30.12 16.56
#